data_AF-A0A832TV45-F1
#
_entry.id   AF-A0A832TV45-F1
#
_cell.length_a   1.000
_cell.length_b   1.000
_cell.length_c   1.000
_cell.angle_alpha   90.00
_cell.angle_beta   90.00
_cell.angle_gamma   90.00
#
_symmetry.space_group_name_H-M   'P 1'
#
loop_
_entity.id
_entity.type
_entity.pdbx_description
1 polymer ?
#
loop_
_entity_poly.entity_id
_entity_poly.type
_entity_poly.pdbx_seq_one_letter_code
_entity_poly.pdbx_strand_id
1 'polypeptide(L)'
;MNVLEILTGIDQLIWGPPLLFLLVGTGIFLTWKLGMVQLFRLPLALRYVLNSRKTEIGVQGDVSSFGALSTALSSTIGTGNIVGVATAIKTGG
;
A
#
# COMPACT_ATOMS: atom_id res chain seq x y z
N MET A 1 30.08 22.64 6.64
CA MET A 1 28.87 21.96 6.12
C MET A 1 27.89 23.02 5.69
N ASN A 2 27.62 23.09 4.39
CA ASN A 2 26.59 23.98 3.87
C ASN A 2 25.21 23.45 4.27
N VAL A 3 24.22 24.34 4.37
CA VAL A 3 22.83 23.97 4.73
C VAL A 3 22.29 22.86 3.82
N LEU A 4 22.65 22.89 2.53
CA LEU A 4 22.29 21.87 1.56
C LEU A 4 22.86 20.48 1.90
N GLU A 5 24.10 20.41 2.38
CA GLU A 5 24.72 19.12 2.75
C GLU A 5 24.03 18.51 3.97
N ILE A 6 23.62 19.33 4.93
CA ILE A 6 22.84 18.89 6.08
C ILE A 6 21.48 18.35 5.63
N LEU A 7 20.79 19.09 4.75
CA LEU A 7 19.48 18.68 4.24
C LEU A 7 19.56 17.38 3.43
N THR A 8 20.56 17.21 2.58
CA THR A 8 20.76 15.98 1.82
C THR A 8 21.11 14.79 2.73
N GLY A 9 21.91 15.00 3.77
CA GLY A 9 22.20 13.96 4.76
C GLY A 9 20.95 13.48 5.49
N ILE A 10 20.05 14.41 5.86
CA ILE A 10 18.77 14.08 6.49
C ILE A 10 17.84 13.36 5.50
N ASP A 11 17.77 13.84 4.25
CA ASP A 11 16.94 13.25 3.20
C ASP A 11 17.30 11.78 2.95
N GLN A 12 18.59 11.48 2.78
CA GLN A 12 19.05 10.11 2.56
C GLN A 12 18.83 9.20 3.76
N LEU A 13 18.91 9.74 4.98
CA LEU A 13 18.68 8.96 6.19
C LEU A 13 17.20 8.60 6.35
N ILE A 14 16.30 9.56 6.08
CA ILE A 14 14.85 9.38 6.28
C ILE A 14 14.23 8.65 5.10
N TRP A 15 14.54 9.00 3.86
CA TRP A 15 13.88 8.47 2.65
C TRP A 15 14.68 7.37 1.95
N GLY A 16 15.91 7.12 2.40
CA GLY A 16 16.78 6.12 1.81
C GLY A 16 16.63 4.71 2.39
N PRO A 17 17.71 3.91 2.43
CA PRO A 17 17.67 2.51 2.82
C PRO A 17 17.04 2.20 4.19
N PRO A 18 17.23 3.00 5.27
CA PRO A 18 16.67 2.66 6.58
C PRO A 18 15.15 2.55 6.58
N LEU A 19 14.46 3.47 5.92
CA LEU A 19 13.00 3.45 5.80
C LEU A 19 12.52 2.26 4.98
N LEU A 20 13.22 1.94 3.88
CA LEU A 20 12.89 0.78 3.05
C LEU A 20 13.01 -0.54 3.84
N PHE A 21 14.09 -0.71 4.59
CA PHE A 21 14.26 -1.89 5.46
C PHE A 21 13.19 -1.97 6.53
N LEU A 22 12.82 -0.85 7.15
CA LEU A 22 11.76 -0.84 8.15
C LEU A 22 10.42 -1.19 7.53
N LEU A 23 10.07 -0.62 6.37
CA LEU A 23 8.80 -0.88 5.70
C LEU A 23 8.67 -2.34 5.26
N VAL A 24 9.69 -2.87 4.57
CA VAL A 24 9.71 -4.29 4.13
C VAL A 24 9.77 -5.23 5.33
N GLY A 25 10.61 -4.94 6.32
CA GLY A 25 10.75 -5.74 7.53
C GLY A 25 9.46 -5.83 8.34
N THR A 26 8.75 -4.70 8.50
CA THR A 26 7.45 -4.68 9.19
C THR A 26 6.40 -5.47 8.39
N GLY A 27 6.40 -5.35 7.06
CA GLY A 27 5.54 -6.13 6.18
C GLY A 27 5.76 -7.64 6.31
N ILE A 28 7.01 -8.09 6.29
CA ILE A 28 7.37 -9.51 6.47
C ILE A 28 6.99 -9.98 7.88
N PHE A 29 7.32 -9.20 8.92
CA PHE A 29 7.00 -9.50 10.30
C PHE A 29 5.49 -9.69 10.51
N LEU A 30 4.68 -8.75 10.01
CA LEU A 30 3.23 -8.86 10.07
C LEU A 30 2.74 -10.07 9.26
N THR A 31 3.29 -10.32 8.07
CA THR A 31 2.91 -11.47 7.24
C THR A 31 3.12 -12.79 7.96
N TRP A 32 4.25 -12.96 8.64
CA TRP A 32 4.52 -14.16 9.43
C TRP A 32 3.60 -14.23 10.65
N LYS A 33 3.47 -13.15 11.43
CA LYS A 33 2.61 -13.11 12.63
C LYS A 33 1.14 -13.39 12.31
N LEU A 34 0.65 -12.91 11.17
CA LEU A 34 -0.72 -13.11 10.70
C LEU A 34 -0.90 -14.43 9.92
N GLY A 35 0.14 -15.24 9.74
CA GLY A 35 0.04 -16.54 9.05
C GLY A 35 -0.34 -16.42 7.56
N MET A 36 0.23 -15.43 6.86
CA MET A 36 -0.03 -15.18 5.43
C MET A 36 -1.52 -14.99 5.07
N VAL A 37 -2.30 -14.38 5.98
CA VAL A 37 -3.73 -14.06 5.77
C VAL A 37 -4.01 -13.37 4.43
N GLN A 38 -3.10 -12.49 3.98
CA GLN A 38 -3.19 -11.82 2.68
C GLN A 38 -3.26 -12.79 1.48
N LEU A 39 -2.65 -13.97 1.55
CA LEU A 39 -2.74 -14.97 0.46
C LEU A 39 -4.01 -15.83 0.60
N PHE A 40 -4.28 -16.31 1.81
CA PHE A 40 -5.38 -17.27 2.04
C PHE A 40 -6.78 -16.64 2.08
N ARG A 41 -6.89 -15.40 2.55
CA ARG A 41 -8.20 -14.72 2.74
C ARG A 41 -8.54 -13.75 1.63
N LEU A 42 -7.61 -13.40 0.74
CA LEU A 42 -7.87 -12.46 -0.35
C LEU A 42 -8.97 -12.92 -1.32
N PRO A 43 -9.05 -14.19 -1.76
CA PRO A 43 -10.17 -14.64 -2.61
C PRO A 43 -11.53 -14.51 -1.92
N LEU A 44 -11.58 -14.81 -0.61
CA LEU A 44 -12.79 -14.68 0.20
C LEU A 44 -13.19 -13.21 0.38
N ALA A 45 -12.22 -12.34 0.67
CA ALA A 45 -12.42 -10.91 0.82
C ALA A 45 -12.94 -10.27 -0.49
N LEU A 46 -12.36 -10.63 -1.64
CA LEU A 46 -12.83 -10.17 -2.95
C LEU A 46 -14.27 -10.62 -3.22
N ARG A 47 -14.62 -11.88 -2.90
CA ARG A 47 -16.02 -12.34 -3.00
C ARG A 47 -16.96 -11.52 -2.13
N TYR A 48 -16.58 -11.17 -0.90
CA TYR A 48 -17.43 -10.36 -0.03
C TYR A 48 -17.60 -8.92 -0.51
N VAL A 49 -16.55 -8.30 -1.04
CA VAL A 49 -16.63 -6.94 -1.57
C VAL A 49 -17.46 -6.91 -2.86
N LEU A 50 -17.29 -7.89 -3.75
CA LEU A 50 -18.02 -7.96 -5.02
C LEU A 50 -19.48 -8.40 -4.85
N ASN A 51 -19.77 -9.27 -3.87
CA ASN A 51 -21.14 -9.71 -3.55
C ASN A 51 -21.83 -8.82 -2.51
N SER A 52 -21.23 -7.69 -2.13
CA SER A 52 -21.83 -6.74 -1.19
C SER A 52 -23.05 -6.09 -1.88
N ARG A 53 -24.21 -6.74 -1.76
CA ARG A 53 -25.50 -6.20 -2.18
C ARG A 53 -25.76 -4.94 -1.37
N LYS A 54 -26.19 -3.89 -2.06
CA LYS A 54 -26.54 -2.57 -1.51
C LYS A 54 -27.13 -2.70 -0.10
N THR A 55 -26.48 -2.05 0.86
CA THR A 55 -26.97 -1.63 2.17
C THR A 55 -28.16 -2.45 2.67
N GLU A 56 -27.89 -3.54 3.41
CA GLU A 56 -28.90 -4.03 4.34
C GLU A 56 -29.29 -2.88 5.25
N ILE A 57 -30.60 -2.62 5.34
CA ILE A 57 -31.20 -1.53 6.11
C ILE A 57 -30.73 -1.69 7.56
N GLY A 58 -29.77 -0.86 8.00
CA GLY A 58 -29.25 -0.87 9.37
C GLY A 58 -27.73 -1.00 9.55
N VAL A 59 -26.94 -1.18 8.48
CA VAL A 59 -25.47 -1.22 8.59
C VAL A 59 -24.88 0.20 8.56
N GLN A 60 -24.18 0.61 9.63
CA GLN A 60 -23.48 1.89 9.72
C GLN A 60 -22.30 1.94 8.74
N GLY A 61 -22.48 2.60 7.59
CA GLY A 61 -21.42 2.90 6.64
C GLY A 61 -21.92 3.81 5.53
N ASP A 62 -21.30 4.98 5.36
CA ASP A 62 -21.71 5.99 4.37
C ASP A 62 -21.52 5.55 2.91
N VAL A 63 -20.72 4.50 2.68
CA VAL A 63 -20.38 3.96 1.36
C VAL A 63 -20.42 2.43 1.35
N SER A 64 -20.73 1.83 0.20
CA SER A 64 -20.69 0.37 0.05
C SER A 64 -19.26 -0.16 0.18
N SER A 65 -19.08 -1.41 0.59
CA SER A 65 -17.77 -2.08 0.66
C SER A 65 -16.99 -1.98 -0.66
N PHE A 66 -17.70 -2.07 -1.80
CA PHE A 66 -17.12 -1.89 -3.13
C PHE A 66 -16.73 -0.42 -3.41
N GLY A 67 -17.54 0.54 -2.96
CA GLY A 67 -17.24 1.96 -3.07
C GLY A 67 -15.99 2.34 -2.26
N ALA A 68 -15.89 1.90 -1.01
CA ALA A 68 -14.71 2.12 -0.17
C ALA A 68 -13.44 1.53 -0.80
N LEU A 69 -13.51 0.30 -1.32
CA LEU A 69 -12.39 -0.34 -2.02
C LEU A 69 -12.00 0.48 -3.26
N SER A 70 -12.97 0.92 -4.05
CA SER A 70 -12.72 1.69 -5.28
C SER A 70 -12.04 3.03 -4.98
N THR A 71 -12.48 3.73 -3.93
CA THR A 71 -11.85 4.98 -3.47
C THR A 71 -10.41 4.75 -3.01
N ALA A 72 -10.16 3.72 -2.20
CA ALA A 72 -8.82 3.40 -1.74
C ALA A 72 -7.89 3.02 -2.92
N LEU A 73 -8.37 2.19 -3.85
CA LEU A 73 -7.61 1.81 -5.04
C LEU A 73 -7.29 3.03 -5.91
N SER A 74 -8.24 3.92 -6.14
CA SER A 74 -8.02 5.16 -6.87
C SER A 74 -6.95 6.05 -6.23
N SER A 75 -6.80 6.02 -4.90
CA SER A 75 -5.75 6.77 -4.21
C SER A 75 -4.36 6.16 -4.36
N THR A 76 -4.27 4.86 -4.65
CA THR A 76 -3.00 4.11 -4.74
C THR A 76 -2.56 3.86 -6.17
N ILE A 77 -3.47 3.91 -7.14
CA ILE A 77 -3.19 3.76 -8.56
C ILE A 77 -2.95 5.15 -9.16
N GLY A 78 -1.73 5.41 -9.62
CA GLY A 78 -1.38 6.70 -10.22
C GLY A 78 -0.10 6.67 -11.04
N THR A 79 0.43 7.86 -11.34
CA THR A 79 1.67 8.05 -12.13
C THR A 79 2.86 7.30 -11.53
N GLY A 80 2.92 7.18 -10.20
CA GLY A 80 3.94 6.40 -9.50
C GLY A 80 4.00 4.93 -9.93
N ASN A 81 2.86 4.29 -10.19
CA ASN A 81 2.83 2.90 -10.65
C ASN A 81 3.22 2.74 -12.12
N ILE A 82 3.09 3.80 -12.93
CA ILE A 82 3.45 3.77 -14.36
C ILE A 82 4.93 4.16 -14.52
N VAL A 83 5.27 5.38 -14.12
CA VAL A 83 6.61 5.94 -14.25
C VAL A 83 7.58 5.28 -13.28
N GLY A 84 7.16 5.00 -12.05
CA GLY A 84 8.02 4.36 -11.05
C GLY A 84 8.39 2.93 -11.45
N VAL A 85 7.46 2.16 -11.99
CA VAL A 85 7.75 0.82 -12.52
C VAL A 85 8.68 0.89 -13.73
N ALA A 86 8.44 1.81 -14.68
CA ALA A 86 9.32 1.99 -15.83
C ALA A 86 10.74 2.39 -15.42
N THR A 87 10.90 3.30 -14.46
CA THR A 87 12.21 3.67 -13.90
C THR A 87 12.84 2.49 -13.19
N ALA A 88 12.10 1.75 -12.35
CA ALA A 88 12.62 0.60 -11.62
C ALA A 88 13.16 -0.48 -12.56
N ILE A 89 12.44 -0.81 -13.65
CA ILE A 89 12.92 -1.73 -14.69
C ILE A 89 14.18 -1.17 -15.34
N LYS A 90 14.18 0.11 -15.75
CA LYS A 90 15.32 0.71 -16.43
C LYS A 90 16.59 0.78 -15.54
N THR A 91 16.44 1.10 -14.26
CA THR A 91 17.58 1.30 -13.34
C THR A 91 17.99 0.03 -12.61
N GLY A 92 17.04 -0.88 -12.38
CA GLY A 92 17.25 -2.12 -11.64
C GLY A 92 17.47 -3.37 -12.51
N GLY A 93 17.08 -3.31 -13.79
CA GLY A 93 17.03 -4.47 -14.70
C GLY A 93 15.63 -5.06 -14.78
#